data_AF-A0A1A8RBM4-F1
#
_entry.id   AF-A0A1A8RBM4-F1
#
_cell.length_a   1.000
_cell.length_b   1.000
_cell.length_c   1.000
_cell.angle_alpha   90.00
_cell.angle_beta   90.00
_cell.angle_gamma   90.00
#
_symmetry.space_group_name_H-M   'P 1'
#
loop_
_entity.id
_entity.type
_entity.pdbx_description
1 polymer ?
#
loop_
_entity_poly.entity_id
_entity_poly.type
_entity_poly.pdbx_seq_one_letter_code
_entity_poly.pdbx_strand_id
1 'polypeptide(L)' 'MTQFVTIIRNRMALLPSQAFYLLINNSGLASMSLTMAQVYKDHQDEDGFLYMTYASQEMFGL' A
#
# COMPACT_ATOMS: atom_id res chain seq x y z
N MET A 1 4.65 6.83 -4.49
CA MET A 1 3.65 6.10 -3.68
C MET A 1 2.95 6.99 -2.67
N THR A 2 3.62 8.01 -2.10
CA THR A 2 3.07 8.91 -1.08
C THR A 2 1.70 9.52 -1.44
N GLN A 3 1.55 10.09 -2.64
CA GLN A 3 0.26 10.68 -3.06
C GLN A 3 -0.87 9.66 -3.11
N PHE A 4 -0.60 8.45 -3.62
CA PHE A 4 -1.59 7.37 -3.68
C PHE A 4 -2.07 6.97 -2.28
N VAL A 5 -1.14 6.79 -1.35
CA VAL A 5 -1.42 6.47 0.05
C VAL A 5 -2.24 7.56 0.73
N THR A 6 -1.91 8.84 0.51
CA THR A 6 -2.70 9.97 1.03
C THR A 6 -4.11 9.99 0.48
N ILE A 7 -4.31 9.72 -0.82
CA ILE A 7 -5.64 9.67 -1.43
C ILE A 7 -6.48 8.55 -0.80
N ILE A 8 -5.91 7.35 -0.62
CA ILE A 8 -6.60 6.22 -0.01
C ILE A 8 -6.96 6.51 1.45
N ARG A 9 -6.03 7.10 2.21
CA ARG A 9 -6.27 7.54 3.59
C ARG A 9 -7.42 8.54 3.69
N ASN A 10 -7.43 9.53 2.80
CA ASN A 10 -8.48 10.55 2.76
C ASN A 10 -9.84 9.96 2.39
N ARG A 11 -9.88 9.02 1.43
CA ARG A 11 -11.12 8.34 1.03
C ARG A 11 -11.71 7.46 2.13
N MET A 12 -10.86 6.88 2.98
CA MET A 12 -11.29 6.10 4.14
C MET A 12 -11.58 6.96 5.38
N ALA A 13 -11.44 8.29 5.29
CA ALA A 13 -11.62 9.22 6.41
C ALA A 13 -10.80 8.87 7.66
N LEU A 14 -9.59 8.33 7.46
CA LEU A 14 -8.72 7.93 8.57
C LEU A 14 -8.13 9.14 9.28
N LEU A 15 -8.15 9.12 10.60
CA LEU A 15 -7.54 10.16 11.43
C LEU A 15 -6.01 10.15 11.28
N PRO A 16 -5.33 11.29 11.46
CA PRO A 16 -3.86 11.37 11.48
C PRO A 16 -3.20 10.40 12.48
N SER A 17 -3.88 10.09 13.57
CA SER A 17 -3.44 9.18 14.64
C SER A 17 -3.62 7.69 14.32
N GLN A 18 -4.43 7.34 13.31
CA GLN A 18 -4.61 5.95 12.91
C GLN A 18 -3.44 5.50 12.04
N ALA A 19 -2.80 4.40 12.45
CA ALA A 19 -1.75 3.80 11.65
C ALA A 19 -2.35 3.19 10.38
N PHE A 20 -1.67 3.39 9.26
CA PHE A 20 -2.12 2.92 7.96
C PHE A 20 -0.94 2.35 7.20
N TYR A 21 -1.01 1.05 6.95
CA TYR A 21 0.00 0.29 6.24
C TYR A 21 -0.61 -0.26 4.96
N LEU A 22 0.12 -0.11 3.85
CA LEU A 22 -0.27 -0.66 2.56
C LEU A 22 0.79 -1.71 2.18
N LEU A 23 0.33 -2.94 1.97
CA LEU A 23 1.13 -4.10 1.59
C LEU A 23 0.89 -4.41 0.12
N ILE A 24 1.96 -4.68 -0.61
CA ILE A 24 1.93 -5.13 -2.00
C ILE A 24 2.41 -6.59 -2.02
N ASN A 25 1.64 -7.48 -2.66
CA ASN A 25 1.94 -8.93 -2.74
C ASN A 25 2.35 -9.58 -1.40
N ASN A 26 1.65 -9.24 -0.31
CA ASN A 26 1.82 -9.81 1.03
C ASN A 26 3.20 -9.71 1.70
N SER A 27 4.22 -9.08 1.08
CA SER A 27 5.61 -9.18 1.59
C SER A 27 6.34 -7.86 1.78
N GLY A 28 5.75 -6.70 1.48
CA GLY A 28 6.44 -5.44 1.72
C GLY A 28 5.52 -4.26 1.92
N LEU A 29 5.79 -3.48 2.98
CA LEU A 29 5.41 -2.08 3.08
C LEU A 29 5.69 -1.40 1.74
N ALA A 30 4.67 -0.78 1.13
CA ALA A 30 4.86 -0.01 -0.07
C ALA A 30 5.92 1.07 0.18
N SER A 31 7.09 0.92 -0.44
CA SER A 31 8.16 1.91 -0.29
C SER A 31 7.67 3.26 -0.80
N MET A 32 7.61 4.25 0.09
CA MET A 32 7.07 5.59 -0.23
C MET A 32 7.86 6.29 -1.35
N SER A 33 9.13 5.89 -1.56
CA SER A 33 10.04 6.44 -2.56
C SER A 33 9.82 5.93 -3.99
N LEU A 34 9.07 4.84 -4.17
CA LEU A 34 8.81 4.30 -5.52
C LEU A 34 7.65 5.02 -6.23
N THR A 35 7.66 4.99 -7.55
CA THR A 35 6.52 5.43 -8.38
C THR A 35 5.51 4.28 -8.57
N MET A 36 4.25 4.61 -8.85
CA MET A 36 3.22 3.60 -9.17
C MET A 36 3.61 2.74 -10.39
N ALA A 37 4.29 3.33 -11.38
CA ALA A 37 4.75 2.60 -12.56
C ALA A 37 5.82 1.56 -12.23
N GLN A 38 6.77 1.89 -11.34
CA GLN A 38 7.77 0.93 -10.87
C GLN A 38 7.12 -0.19 -10.05
N VAL A 39 6.21 0.16 -9.14
CA VAL A 39 5.48 -0.84 -8.36
C VAL A 39 4.69 -1.79 -9.26
N TYR A 40 3.96 -1.24 -10.24
CA TYR A 40 3.21 -2.04 -11.20
C TYR A 40 4.11 -2.97 -12.02
N LYS A 41 5.23 -2.46 -12.53
CA LYS A 41 6.20 -3.27 -13.30
C LYS A 41 6.70 -4.48 -12.52
N ASP A 42 6.95 -4.29 -11.22
CA ASP A 42 7.61 -5.29 -10.38
C ASP A 42 6.62 -6.23 -9.66
N HIS A 43 5.34 -5.83 -9.51
CA HIS A 43 4.37 -6.53 -8.67
C HIS A 43 3.00 -6.79 -9.32
N GLN A 44 2.79 -6.46 -10.59
CA GLN A 44 1.57 -6.87 -11.31
C GLN A 44 1.43 -8.39 -11.31
N ASP A 45 0.19 -8.85 -11.24
CA ASP A 45 -0.17 -10.25 -11.40
C ASP A 45 -0.35 -10.59 -12.89
N GLU A 46 -0.50 -11.88 -13.23
CA GLU A 46 -0.64 -12.36 -14.61
C GLU A 46 -1.93 -11.85 -15.27
N ASP A 47 -2.93 -11.49 -14.46
CA ASP A 47 -4.19 -10.89 -14.91
C ASP A 47 -4.08 -9.40 -15.31
N GLY A 48 -2.91 -8.78 -15.09
CA GLY A 48 -2.66 -7.36 -15.37
C GLY A 48 -3.13 -6.40 -14.29
N PHE A 49 -3.55 -6.91 -13.13
CA PHE A 49 -3.91 -6.10 -11.96
C PHE A 49 -2.80 -6.07 -10.92
N LEU A 50 -2.86 -5.05 -10.05
CA LEU A 50 -1.93 -4.89 -8.94
C LEU A 50 -2.71 -5.05 -7.64
N TYR A 51 -2.40 -6.12 -6.90
CA TYR A 51 -3.08 -6.45 -5.66
C TYR A 51 -2.40 -5.77 -4.47
N MET A 52 -3.22 -5.09 -3.67
CA MET A 52 -2.77 -4.41 -2.45
C MET A 52 -3.70 -4.71 -1.29
N THR A 53 -3.12 -4.91 -0.12
CA THR A 53 -3.86 -5.10 1.13
C THR A 53 -3.50 -3.96 2.08
N TYR A 54 -4.48 -3.44 2.83
CA TYR A 54 -4.21 -2.46 3.86
C TYR A 54 -4.36 -3.06 5.26
N ALA A 55 -3.58 -2.57 6.21
CA ALA A 55 -3.64 -2.96 7.61
C ALA A 55 -3.61 -1.72 8.52
N SER A 56 -4.36 -1.78 9.62
CA SER A 56 -4.43 -0.72 10.64
C SER A 56 -3.36 -0.84 11.74
N GLN A 57 -2.55 -1.88 11.70
CA GLN A 57 -1.47 -2.17 12.65
C GLN A 57 -0.31 -2.82 11.88
N GLU A 58 0.94 -2.59 12.27
CA GLU A 58 2.05 -3.41 11.77
C GLU A 58 1.77 -4.85 12.18
N MET A 59 1.42 -5.72 11.22
CA MET A 59 1.50 -7.15 11.41
C MET A 59 2.98 -7.56 11.39
N PHE A 60 3.74 -7.12 12.40
CA PHE A 60 4.88 -7.86 12.92
C PHE A 60 4.31 -8.78 14.01
N GLY A 61 3.67 -9.88 13.61
CA GLY A 61 2.87 -10.66 14.55
C GLY A 61 2.48 -12.05 14.09
N LEU A 62 3.40 -12.79 13.47
CA LEU A 62 3.82 -14.17 13.81
C LEU A 62 4.93 -14.63 12.86
#